data_AF-A0A382DNT2-F1
#
_entry.id   AF-A0A382DNT2-F1
#
_cell.length_a   1.000
_cell.length_b   1.000
_cell.length_c   1.000
_cell.angle_alpha   90.00
_cell.angle_beta   90.00
_cell.angle_gamma   90.00
#
_symmetry.space_group_name_H-M   'P 1'
#
loop_
_entity.id
_entity.type
_entity.pdbx_description
1 polymer ?
#
loop_
_entity_poly.entity_id
_entity_poly.type
_entity_poly.pdbx_seq_one_letter_code
_entity_poly.pdbx_strand_id
1 'polypeptide(L)'
;VRPYVWNVSSVLIGAVIVWAWVALRPAPDLQLPSRVVINIPATHELLDVAISADGTNLVYVAYAGTLTQLFYRPIDQFVATPLPGTEGAANPFFSPDGLWVGFFADDTLKKVSLLTGGTPETICEAPLGSAGASWGRNNVIIFAPVGGRGLRRVTASGGVPEVLTEPSTQAGELEHGWPHILPNGAGVVFTITRKDHDA
;
A
#
# COMPACT_ATOMS: atom_id res chain seq x y z
N VAL A 1 -44.62 -48.81 -24.86
CA VAL A 1 -43.80 -47.61 -25.15
C VAL A 1 -43.72 -46.79 -23.86
N ARG A 2 -42.58 -46.79 -23.16
CA ARG A 2 -42.34 -46.06 -21.91
C ARG A 2 -41.02 -45.27 -22.02
N PRO A 3 -41.04 -43.94 -22.05
CA PRO A 3 -39.87 -43.13 -21.73
C PRO A 3 -40.15 -42.20 -20.52
N TYR A 4 -39.10 -41.60 -19.95
CA TYR A 4 -39.06 -40.69 -18.79
C TYR A 4 -38.97 -41.32 -17.39
N VAL A 5 -37.80 -41.87 -17.03
CA VAL A 5 -37.42 -42.03 -15.60
C VAL A 5 -35.98 -41.59 -15.30
N TRP A 6 -35.21 -41.06 -16.26
CA TRP A 6 -33.77 -40.80 -16.05
C TRP A 6 -33.31 -39.35 -15.81
N ASN A 7 -34.20 -38.36 -15.79
CA ASN A 7 -33.77 -36.95 -15.66
C ASN A 7 -33.84 -36.37 -14.24
N VAL A 8 -34.40 -37.09 -13.25
CA VAL A 8 -34.56 -36.55 -11.88
C VAL A 8 -33.30 -36.78 -11.02
N SER A 9 -32.55 -37.86 -11.29
CA SER A 9 -31.39 -38.25 -10.49
C SER A 9 -30.20 -37.30 -10.62
N SER A 10 -29.95 -36.75 -11.81
CA SER A 10 -28.79 -35.89 -12.07
C SER A 10 -28.89 -34.52 -11.39
N VAL A 11 -30.10 -33.98 -11.25
CA VAL A 11 -30.34 -32.69 -10.59
C VAL A 11 -30.09 -32.80 -9.08
N LEU A 12 -30.48 -33.91 -8.47
CA LEU A 12 -30.26 -34.16 -7.05
C LEU A 12 -28.76 -34.31 -6.72
N ILE A 13 -28.00 -35.00 -7.56
CA ILE A 13 -26.55 -35.14 -7.38
C ILE A 13 -25.86 -33.77 -7.49
N GLY A 14 -26.23 -32.95 -8.49
CA GLY A 14 -25.68 -31.60 -8.64
C GLY A 14 -25.98 -30.71 -7.42
N ALA A 15 -27.22 -30.75 -6.91
CA ALA A 15 -27.62 -29.99 -5.73
C ALA A 15 -26.85 -30.43 -4.47
N VAL A 16 -26.63 -31.74 -4.29
CA VAL A 16 -25.86 -32.28 -3.17
C VAL A 16 -24.39 -31.87 -3.27
N ILE A 17 -23.79 -31.87 -4.46
CA ILE A 17 -22.40 -31.44 -4.67
C ILE A 17 -22.25 -29.94 -4.37
N VAL A 18 -23.16 -29.09 -4.86
CA VAL A 18 -23.12 -27.65 -4.59
C VAL A 18 -23.35 -27.38 -3.10
N TRP A 19 -24.32 -28.05 -2.48
CA TRP A 19 -24.57 -27.92 -1.05
C TRP A 19 -23.36 -28.38 -0.23
N ALA A 20 -22.78 -29.54 -0.52
CA ALA A 20 -21.59 -30.04 0.15
C ALA A 20 -20.40 -29.10 -0.06
N TRP A 21 -20.21 -28.57 -1.27
CA TRP A 21 -19.14 -27.60 -1.55
C TRP A 21 -19.33 -26.25 -0.86
N VAL A 22 -20.56 -25.86 -0.51
CA VAL A 22 -20.85 -24.65 0.27
C VAL A 22 -20.79 -24.93 1.77
N ALA A 23 -21.34 -26.04 2.23
CA ALA A 23 -21.43 -26.42 3.64
C ALA A 23 -20.10 -26.93 4.21
N LEU A 24 -19.23 -27.50 3.37
CA LEU A 24 -17.88 -27.95 3.74
C LEU A 24 -16.82 -26.87 3.46
N ARG A 25 -17.20 -25.65 3.04
CA ARG A 25 -16.24 -24.56 3.02
C ARG A 25 -15.79 -24.33 4.47
N PRO A 26 -14.48 -24.30 4.73
CA PRO A 26 -14.01 -23.78 6.00
C PRO A 26 -14.69 -22.43 6.23
N ALA A 27 -15.35 -22.28 7.38
CA ALA A 27 -15.78 -20.95 7.79
C ALA A 27 -14.51 -20.06 7.72
N PRO A 28 -14.60 -18.85 7.15
CA PRO A 28 -13.46 -17.95 7.20
C PRO A 28 -13.02 -17.87 8.66
N ASP A 29 -11.74 -18.15 8.92
CA ASP A 29 -11.20 -18.06 10.28
C ASP A 29 -11.60 -16.69 10.81
N LEU A 30 -12.43 -16.69 11.86
CA LEU A 30 -12.80 -15.47 12.56
C LEU A 30 -11.54 -15.01 13.29
N GLN A 31 -10.65 -14.34 12.57
CA GLN A 31 -9.53 -13.65 13.16
C GLN A 31 -10.12 -12.53 14.00
N LEU A 32 -10.18 -12.76 15.32
CA LEU A 32 -10.54 -11.72 16.26
C LEU A 32 -9.59 -10.53 16.05
N PRO A 33 -10.10 -9.29 16.03
CA PRO A 33 -9.24 -8.13 15.89
C PRO A 33 -8.18 -8.11 16.99
N SER A 34 -6.92 -8.19 16.61
CA SER A 34 -5.81 -7.96 17.54
C SER A 34 -5.72 -6.46 17.83
N ARG A 35 -5.73 -6.09 19.12
CA ARG A 35 -5.55 -4.70 19.54
C ARG A 35 -4.16 -4.52 20.13
N VAL A 36 -3.39 -3.62 19.53
CA VAL A 36 -2.05 -3.24 19.99
C VAL A 36 -2.02 -1.74 20.21
N VAL A 37 -1.36 -1.30 21.28
CA VAL A 37 -1.05 0.11 21.54
C VAL A 37 0.43 0.32 21.32
N ILE A 38 0.78 1.22 20.41
CA ILE A 38 2.17 1.57 20.12
C ILE A 38 2.43 2.93 20.76
N ASN A 39 3.30 2.94 21.76
CA ASN A 39 3.72 4.17 22.42
C ASN A 39 4.79 4.85 21.56
N ILE A 40 4.41 5.97 20.95
CA ILE A 40 5.36 6.87 20.31
C ILE A 40 6.03 7.71 21.41
N PRO A 41 7.38 7.79 21.48
CA PRO A 41 8.06 8.62 22.45
C PRO A 41 7.54 10.06 22.43
N ALA A 42 7.36 10.71 23.58
CA ALA A 42 6.84 12.08 23.66
C ALA A 42 7.75 13.14 22.99
N THR A 43 8.99 12.76 22.67
CA THR A 43 9.94 13.57 21.90
C THR A 43 9.68 13.54 20.40
N HIS A 44 8.75 12.70 19.93
CA HIS A 44 8.38 12.55 18.54
C HIS A 44 6.96 13.10 18.32
N GLU A 45 6.82 13.95 17.31
CA GLU A 45 5.51 14.34 16.77
C GLU A 45 5.23 13.47 15.54
N LEU A 46 4.25 12.56 15.67
CA LEU A 46 3.87 11.60 14.64
C LEU A 46 3.15 12.29 13.47
N LEU A 47 3.57 11.99 12.25
CA LEU A 47 2.97 12.55 11.03
C LEU A 47 2.33 11.48 10.14
N ASP A 48 2.98 10.32 10.02
CA ASP A 48 2.50 9.25 9.15
C ASP A 48 3.02 7.88 9.61
N VAL A 49 2.39 6.80 9.17
CA VAL A 49 2.72 5.43 9.55
C VAL A 49 2.45 4.46 8.40
N ALA A 50 3.32 3.47 8.25
CA ALA A 50 3.08 2.30 7.42
C ALA A 50 3.31 1.02 8.23
N ILE A 51 2.59 -0.03 7.84
CA ILE A 51 2.69 -1.38 8.42
C ILE A 51 2.96 -2.35 7.25
N SER A 52 3.86 -3.32 7.45
CA SER A 52 4.15 -4.33 6.43
C SER A 52 2.95 -5.24 6.20
N ALA A 53 2.88 -5.86 5.02
CA ALA A 53 1.72 -6.69 4.62
C ALA A 53 1.48 -7.90 5.54
N ASP A 54 2.54 -8.42 6.18
CA ASP A 54 2.48 -9.50 7.17
C ASP A 54 2.19 -9.00 8.60
N GLY A 55 2.09 -7.68 8.80
CA GLY A 55 1.78 -7.05 10.09
C GLY A 55 2.93 -7.10 11.11
N THR A 56 4.13 -7.54 10.71
CA THR A 56 5.26 -7.74 11.64
C THR A 56 6.12 -6.50 11.82
N ASN A 57 6.08 -5.57 10.87
CA ASN A 57 6.95 -4.40 10.83
C ASN A 57 6.13 -3.12 10.76
N LEU A 58 6.57 -2.11 11.51
CA LEU A 58 6.02 -0.76 11.47
C LEU A 58 7.14 0.24 11.22
N VAL A 59 6.86 1.19 10.35
CA VAL A 59 7.66 2.40 10.17
C VAL A 59 6.76 3.60 10.35
N TYR A 60 7.26 4.64 11.00
CA TYR A 60 6.53 5.90 11.13
C TYR A 60 7.43 7.09 10.82
N VAL A 61 6.82 8.17 10.37
CA VAL A 61 7.45 9.47 10.20
C VAL A 61 7.17 10.29 11.45
N ALA A 62 8.22 10.86 12.03
CA ALA A 62 8.07 11.85 13.09
C ALA A 62 9.10 12.96 12.99
N TYR A 63 8.81 14.11 13.60
CA TYR A 63 9.84 15.13 13.83
C TYR A 63 10.90 14.62 14.81
N ALA A 64 12.17 14.71 14.39
CA ALA A 64 13.36 14.39 15.16
C ALA A 64 14.28 15.62 15.17
N GLY A 65 13.97 16.58 16.04
CA GLY A 65 14.56 17.92 15.97
C GLY A 65 13.80 18.80 14.98
N THR A 66 14.47 19.37 13.97
CA THR A 66 13.85 20.30 13.01
C THR A 66 13.35 19.63 11.73
N LEU A 67 13.75 18.39 11.47
CA LEU A 67 13.36 17.64 10.27
C LEU A 67 12.54 16.42 10.66
N THR A 68 11.75 15.92 9.71
CA THR A 68 11.10 14.62 9.82
C THR A 68 12.13 13.51 9.59
N GLN A 69 11.89 12.32 10.13
CA GLN A 69 12.73 11.14 9.91
C GLN A 69 11.89 9.87 9.99
N LEU A 70 12.32 8.80 9.32
CA LEU A 70 11.73 7.48 9.51
C LEU A 70 12.28 6.80 10.75
N PHE A 71 11.36 6.19 11.50
CA PHE A 71 11.66 5.34 12.63
C PHE A 71 11.06 3.96 12.39
N TYR A 72 11.88 2.93 12.53
CA TYR A 72 11.49 1.54 12.37
C TYR A 72 11.27 0.88 13.73
N ARG A 73 10.20 0.10 13.85
CA ARG A 73 9.86 -0.66 15.05
C ARG A 73 9.19 -1.98 14.64
N PRO A 74 9.83 -3.13 14.85
CA PRO A 74 9.14 -4.42 14.79
C PRO A 74 7.94 -4.43 15.74
N ILE A 75 6.83 -5.07 15.35
CA ILE A 75 5.58 -5.03 16.11
C ILE A 75 5.74 -5.69 17.49
N ASP A 76 6.64 -6.67 17.60
CA ASP A 76 6.99 -7.43 18.81
C ASP A 76 8.05 -6.74 19.68
N GLN A 77 8.55 -5.57 19.27
CA GLN A 77 9.52 -4.79 20.02
C GLN A 77 8.91 -3.51 20.57
N PHE A 78 9.42 -3.01 21.69
CA PHE A 78 8.90 -1.79 22.32
C PHE A 78 9.54 -0.51 21.80
N VAL A 79 10.80 -0.59 21.35
CA VAL A 79 11.63 0.57 21.03
C VAL A 79 11.74 0.72 19.51
N ALA A 80 11.51 1.94 19.03
CA ALA A 80 11.77 2.30 17.64
C ALA A 80 13.22 2.79 17.46
N THR A 81 13.83 2.45 16.35
CA THR A 81 15.16 2.93 15.95
C THR A 81 15.05 3.88 14.77
N PRO A 82 15.80 5.00 14.76
CA PRO A 82 15.85 5.87 13.59
C PRO A 82 16.48 5.13 12.41
N LEU A 83 16.00 5.41 11.20
CA LEU A 83 16.61 4.98 9.95
C LEU A 83 17.52 6.11 9.43
N PRO A 84 18.85 5.99 9.53
CA PRO A 84 19.76 7.07 9.11
C PRO A 84 19.65 7.39 7.61
N GLY A 85 19.81 8.66 7.24
CA GLY A 85 19.74 9.11 5.84
C GLY A 85 18.31 9.36 5.34
N THR A 86 17.32 9.25 6.22
CA THR A 86 15.90 9.48 5.92
C THR A 86 15.39 10.82 6.46
N GLU A 87 16.30 11.75 6.70
CA GLU A 87 15.94 13.10 7.13
C GLU A 87 15.08 13.79 6.04
N GLY A 88 14.02 14.48 6.44
CA GLY A 88 13.04 15.06 5.52
C GLY A 88 12.05 14.05 4.92
N ALA A 89 12.02 12.80 5.40
CA ALA A 89 11.12 11.78 4.86
C ALA A 89 9.63 12.09 5.08
N ALA A 90 8.82 11.68 4.10
CA ALA A 90 7.37 11.73 4.11
C ALA A 90 6.75 10.53 3.37
N ASN A 91 5.48 10.22 3.67
CA ASN A 91 4.64 9.21 3.01
C ASN A 91 5.34 7.84 2.86
N PRO A 92 5.66 7.14 3.97
CA PRO A 92 6.34 5.86 3.90
C PRO A 92 5.41 4.76 3.39
N PHE A 93 5.97 3.76 2.73
CA PHE A 93 5.25 2.57 2.30
C PHE A 93 6.19 1.36 2.23
N PHE A 94 5.69 0.17 2.51
CA PHE A 94 6.51 -1.05 2.48
C PHE A 94 6.56 -1.68 1.09
N SER A 95 7.66 -2.36 0.80
CA SER A 95 7.69 -3.40 -0.25
C SER A 95 6.78 -4.58 0.11
N PRO A 96 6.30 -5.35 -0.88
CA PRO A 96 5.43 -6.49 -0.62
C PRO A 96 6.02 -7.58 0.29
N ASP A 97 7.35 -7.70 0.31
CA ASP A 97 8.09 -8.63 1.15
C ASP A 97 8.43 -8.08 2.55
N GLY A 98 8.10 -6.80 2.81
CA GLY A 98 8.39 -6.13 4.08
C GLY A 98 9.86 -5.80 4.33
N LEU A 99 10.75 -6.04 3.35
CA LEU A 99 12.21 -5.88 3.53
C LEU A 99 12.72 -4.48 3.20
N TRP A 100 11.91 -3.67 2.51
CA TRP A 100 12.24 -2.32 2.09
C TRP A 100 11.13 -1.34 2.46
N VAL A 101 11.53 -0.10 2.72
CA VAL A 101 10.63 1.04 2.90
C VAL A 101 10.89 2.04 1.79
N GLY A 102 9.87 2.34 0.99
CA GLY A 102 9.84 3.48 0.09
C GLY A 102 9.34 4.73 0.80
N PHE A 103 9.84 5.90 0.42
CA PHE A 103 9.48 7.19 1.00
C PHE A 103 9.87 8.34 0.07
N PHE A 104 9.36 9.54 0.37
CA PHE A 104 9.71 10.77 -0.36
C PHE A 104 10.62 11.65 0.49
N ALA A 105 11.66 12.20 -0.11
CA ALA A 105 12.56 13.19 0.49
C ALA A 105 13.32 13.92 -0.63
N ASP A 106 13.67 15.19 -0.42
CA ASP A 106 14.47 15.99 -1.35
C ASP A 106 13.94 15.98 -2.81
N ASP A 107 12.62 16.08 -3.00
CA ASP A 107 11.96 15.97 -4.31
C ASP A 107 12.29 14.69 -5.10
N THR A 108 12.60 13.62 -4.38
CA THR A 108 12.84 12.29 -4.93
C THR A 108 12.02 11.22 -4.23
N LEU A 109 11.66 10.19 -4.98
CA LEU A 109 11.21 8.93 -4.42
C LEU A 109 12.44 8.08 -4.12
N LYS A 110 12.58 7.62 -2.89
CA LYS A 110 13.71 6.82 -2.39
C LYS A 110 13.22 5.53 -1.75
N LYS A 111 14.13 4.60 -1.50
CA LYS A 111 13.90 3.42 -0.66
C LYS A 111 15.08 3.13 0.25
N VAL A 112 14.83 2.46 1.37
CA VAL A 112 15.87 1.98 2.28
C VAL A 112 15.59 0.53 2.69
N SER A 113 16.65 -0.26 2.82
CA SER A 113 16.59 -1.66 3.24
C SER A 113 16.51 -1.75 4.75
N LEU A 114 15.57 -2.54 5.27
CA LEU A 114 15.47 -2.83 6.71
C LEU A 114 16.44 -3.93 7.16
N LEU A 115 16.89 -4.79 6.24
CA LEU A 115 17.81 -5.89 6.56
C LEU A 115 19.25 -5.42 6.70
N THR A 116 19.72 -4.66 5.72
CA THR A 116 21.11 -4.18 5.70
C THR A 116 21.27 -2.85 6.41
N GLY A 117 20.16 -2.12 6.60
CA GLY A 117 20.22 -0.69 6.86
C GLY A 117 20.99 0.05 5.76
N GLY A 118 21.42 1.27 6.08
CA GLY A 118 22.36 2.03 5.25
C GLY A 118 21.73 3.19 4.49
N THR A 119 22.50 3.74 3.55
CA THR A 119 22.13 4.93 2.77
C THR A 119 20.93 4.62 1.87
N PRO A 120 19.87 5.44 1.89
CA PRO A 120 18.74 5.26 0.99
C PRO A 120 19.13 5.36 -0.48
N GLU A 121 18.48 4.52 -1.29
CA GLU A 121 18.62 4.48 -2.75
C GLU A 121 17.57 5.38 -3.40
N THR A 122 18.00 6.26 -4.32
CA THR A 122 17.08 7.04 -5.14
C THR A 122 16.46 6.16 -6.23
N ILE A 123 15.13 6.21 -6.37
CA ILE A 123 14.37 5.51 -7.41
C ILE A 123 14.17 6.44 -8.61
N CYS A 124 13.58 7.62 -8.39
CA CYS A 124 13.35 8.63 -9.41
C CYS A 124 13.10 10.00 -8.80
N GLU A 125 13.07 11.03 -9.64
CA GLU A 125 12.54 12.34 -9.26
C GLU A 125 11.04 12.23 -8.99
N ALA A 126 10.58 12.80 -7.87
CA ALA A 126 9.19 12.81 -7.46
C ALA A 126 8.99 13.89 -6.39
N PRO A 127 8.19 14.94 -6.65
CA PRO A 127 8.09 16.05 -5.71
C PRO A 127 7.60 15.64 -4.32
N LEU A 128 8.12 16.28 -3.28
CA LEU A 128 7.88 15.91 -1.88
C LEU A 128 6.39 15.92 -1.52
N GLY A 129 5.60 16.81 -2.13
CA GLY A 129 4.15 16.91 -1.91
C GLY A 129 3.32 15.76 -2.48
N SER A 130 3.92 14.75 -3.11
CA SER A 130 3.21 13.63 -3.74
C SER A 130 2.17 12.99 -2.81
N ALA A 131 0.98 12.70 -3.33
CA ALA A 131 -0.15 12.13 -2.60
C ALA A 131 -0.02 10.61 -2.43
N GLY A 132 1.07 10.17 -1.81
CA GLY A 132 1.33 8.77 -1.49
C GLY A 132 1.82 7.90 -2.65
N ALA A 133 2.12 6.65 -2.31
CA ALA A 133 2.60 5.62 -3.22
C ALA A 133 2.26 4.22 -2.69
N SER A 134 2.33 3.23 -3.57
CA SER A 134 2.14 1.82 -3.24
C SER A 134 3.13 0.96 -4.02
N TRP A 135 3.70 -0.03 -3.34
CA TRP A 135 4.65 -0.97 -3.91
C TRP A 135 3.99 -2.34 -4.09
N GLY A 136 3.90 -2.77 -5.34
CA GLY A 136 3.34 -4.05 -5.73
C GLY A 136 4.40 -5.09 -6.07
N ARG A 137 3.92 -6.28 -6.43
CA ARG A 137 4.76 -7.38 -6.92
C ARG A 137 5.58 -6.95 -8.15
N ASN A 138 6.61 -7.72 -8.47
CA ASN A 138 7.50 -7.48 -9.61
C ASN A 138 8.21 -6.11 -9.55
N ASN A 139 8.49 -5.62 -8.35
CA ASN A 139 9.18 -4.35 -8.12
C ASN A 139 8.49 -3.13 -8.75
N VAL A 140 7.16 -3.15 -8.88
CA VAL A 140 6.41 -2.01 -9.43
C VAL A 140 6.00 -1.08 -8.31
N ILE A 141 6.30 0.21 -8.46
CA ILE A 141 5.81 1.27 -7.59
C ILE A 141 4.88 2.17 -8.40
N ILE A 142 3.70 2.44 -7.83
CA ILE A 142 2.76 3.44 -8.34
C ILE A 142 2.74 4.59 -7.35
N PHE A 143 2.96 5.81 -7.82
CA PHE A 143 2.94 7.01 -6.98
C PHE A 143 2.15 8.15 -7.63
N ALA A 144 1.76 9.11 -6.82
CA ALA A 144 0.88 10.21 -7.21
C ALA A 144 1.57 11.58 -7.08
N PRO A 145 2.32 12.03 -8.10
CA PRO A 145 2.88 13.39 -8.08
C PRO A 145 1.78 14.46 -8.09
N VAL A 146 1.94 15.48 -7.24
CA VAL A 146 1.07 16.68 -7.22
C VAL A 146 1.11 17.48 -8.52
N GLY A 147 0.11 18.32 -8.71
CA GLY A 147 0.00 19.26 -9.84
C GLY A 147 -0.81 18.68 -11.00
N GLY A 148 -1.79 17.82 -10.72
CA GLY A 148 -2.67 17.21 -11.72
C GLY A 148 -1.94 16.27 -12.67
N ARG A 149 -0.85 15.66 -12.21
CA ARG A 149 0.01 14.79 -13.03
C ARG A 149 -0.45 13.33 -13.06
N GLY A 150 -1.52 13.01 -12.35
CA GLY A 150 -2.06 11.66 -12.25
C GLY A 150 -1.09 10.67 -11.63
N LEU A 151 -1.45 9.39 -11.65
CA LEU A 151 -0.58 8.31 -11.20
C LEU A 151 0.57 8.06 -12.19
N ARG A 152 1.75 7.75 -11.62
CA ARG A 152 2.95 7.33 -12.34
C ARG A 152 3.37 5.94 -11.92
N ARG A 153 3.99 5.21 -12.84
CA ARG A 153 4.54 3.87 -12.62
C ARG A 153 6.05 3.88 -12.81
N VAL A 154 6.79 3.30 -11.88
CA VAL A 154 8.24 3.12 -11.98
C VAL A 154 8.64 1.78 -11.39
N THR A 155 9.83 1.27 -11.77
CA THR A 155 10.41 0.10 -11.11
C THR A 155 11.14 0.51 -9.84
N ALA A 156 11.20 -0.35 -8.82
CA ALA A 156 11.91 -0.08 -7.58
C ALA A 156 13.44 -0.06 -7.74
N SER A 157 13.97 -0.49 -8.88
CA SER A 157 15.36 -0.25 -9.30
C SER A 157 15.58 1.15 -9.87
N GLY A 158 14.52 1.95 -9.99
CA GLY A 158 14.55 3.28 -10.57
C GLY A 158 14.24 3.32 -12.07
N GLY A 159 14.48 4.48 -12.67
CA GLY A 159 14.24 4.76 -14.07
C GLY A 159 13.28 5.92 -14.30
N VAL A 160 12.86 6.09 -15.55
CA VAL A 160 11.93 7.14 -15.95
C VAL A 160 10.49 6.71 -15.62
N PRO A 161 9.74 7.46 -14.80
CA PRO A 161 8.35 7.11 -14.49
C PRO A 161 7.43 7.22 -15.71
N GLU A 162 6.64 6.18 -15.94
CA GLU A 162 5.62 6.12 -16.98
C GLU A 162 4.31 6.74 -16.50
N VAL A 163 3.55 7.33 -17.41
CA VAL A 163 2.20 7.83 -17.12
C VAL A 163 1.26 6.62 -16.99
N LEU A 164 0.55 6.50 -15.87
CA LEU A 164 -0.45 5.46 -15.68
C LEU A 164 -1.88 6.00 -15.86
N THR A 165 -2.12 7.24 -15.43
CA THR A 165 -3.42 7.92 -15.56
C THR A 165 -3.20 9.41 -15.76
N GLU A 166 -4.17 10.10 -16.35
CA GLU A 166 -4.21 11.55 -16.43
C GLU A 166 -5.57 12.04 -15.91
N PRO A 167 -5.62 12.99 -14.95
CA PRO A 167 -6.87 13.57 -14.50
C PRO A 167 -7.63 14.24 -15.65
N SER A 168 -8.91 13.92 -15.81
CA SER A 168 -9.75 14.53 -16.83
C SER A 168 -10.27 15.89 -16.36
N THR A 169 -9.69 16.96 -16.89
CA THR A 169 -10.18 18.33 -16.65
C THR A 169 -11.61 18.53 -17.15
N GLN A 170 -12.01 17.81 -18.21
CA GLN A 170 -13.39 17.82 -18.72
C GLN A 170 -14.38 17.21 -17.71
N ALA A 171 -13.95 16.21 -16.94
CA ALA A 171 -14.72 15.60 -15.87
C ALA A 171 -14.56 16.33 -14.51
N GLY A 172 -13.86 17.48 -14.50
CA GLY A 172 -13.61 18.26 -13.28
C GLY A 172 -12.58 17.64 -12.34
N GLU A 173 -11.78 16.68 -12.80
CA GLU A 173 -10.75 16.02 -12.00
C GLU A 173 -9.52 16.91 -11.86
N LEU A 174 -9.03 17.04 -10.63
CA LEU A 174 -7.90 17.88 -10.25
C LEU A 174 -6.66 17.04 -9.96
N GLU A 175 -6.80 15.98 -9.19
CA GLU A 175 -5.69 15.14 -8.72
C GLU A 175 -6.11 13.68 -8.65
N HIS A 176 -5.17 12.77 -8.91
CA HIS A 176 -5.27 11.36 -8.55
C HIS A 176 -4.27 11.09 -7.43
N GLY A 177 -4.71 10.47 -6.34
CA GLY A 177 -3.92 10.32 -5.13
C GLY A 177 -4.17 9.01 -4.39
N TRP A 178 -3.35 8.78 -3.37
CA TRP A 178 -3.44 7.67 -2.42
C TRP A 178 -3.63 6.31 -3.10
N PRO A 179 -2.73 5.93 -4.04
CA PRO A 179 -2.85 4.67 -4.76
C PRO A 179 -2.64 3.49 -3.81
N HIS A 180 -3.37 2.42 -4.03
CA HIS A 180 -3.19 1.13 -3.36
C HIS A 180 -3.25 0.01 -4.41
N ILE A 181 -2.12 -0.64 -4.64
CA ILE A 181 -2.04 -1.79 -5.55
C ILE A 181 -2.76 -2.97 -4.90
N LEU A 182 -3.61 -3.64 -5.66
CA LEU A 182 -4.33 -4.81 -5.17
C LEU A 182 -3.36 -5.97 -4.88
N PRO A 183 -3.61 -6.82 -3.86
CA PRO A 183 -2.70 -7.91 -3.50
C PRO A 183 -2.39 -8.90 -4.63
N ASN A 184 -3.32 -9.06 -5.58
CA ASN A 184 -3.15 -9.90 -6.77
C ASN A 184 -2.36 -9.20 -7.89
N GLY A 185 -2.02 -7.93 -7.74
CA GLY A 185 -1.33 -7.09 -8.73
C GLY A 185 -2.17 -6.73 -9.95
N ALA A 186 -3.46 -7.09 -9.99
CA ALA A 186 -4.30 -6.96 -11.18
C ALA A 186 -4.93 -5.56 -11.36
N GLY A 187 -4.76 -4.67 -10.38
CA GLY A 187 -5.32 -3.33 -10.43
C GLY A 187 -4.80 -2.44 -9.32
N VAL A 188 -5.19 -1.18 -9.40
CA VAL A 188 -4.91 -0.13 -8.40
C VAL A 188 -6.22 0.55 -8.04
N VAL A 189 -6.44 0.77 -6.74
CA VAL A 189 -7.49 1.66 -6.24
C VAL A 189 -6.82 2.99 -5.90
N PHE A 190 -7.46 4.11 -6.21
CA PHE A 190 -6.93 5.44 -5.94
C PHE A 190 -8.07 6.43 -5.75
N THR A 191 -7.78 7.56 -5.12
CA THR A 191 -8.73 8.65 -4.91
C THR A 191 -8.64 9.65 -6.06
N ILE A 192 -9.79 10.19 -6.47
CA ILE A 192 -9.88 11.29 -7.42
C ILE A 192 -10.40 12.52 -6.67
N THR A 193 -9.61 13.58 -6.63
CA THR A 193 -10.06 14.89 -6.15
C THR A 193 -10.66 15.65 -7.32
N ARG A 194 -11.83 16.24 -7.13
CA ARG A 194 -12.53 17.04 -8.15
C ARG A 194 -12.71 18.47 -7.68
N LYS A 195 -12.86 19.39 -8.64
CA LYS A 195 -13.24 20.77 -8.38
C LYS A 195 -14.72 20.78 -7.98
N ASP A 196 -14.96 20.84 -6.67
CA ASP A 196 -16.24 20.91 -5.95
C ASP A 196 -17.38 20.01 -6.43
N HIS A 197 -17.84 19.16 -5.51
CA HIS A 197 -19.26 18.80 -5.46
C HIS A 197 -19.80 18.95 -4.03
N ASP A 198 -19.35 19.95 -3.26
CA ASP A 198 -19.97 20.35 -1.99
C ASP A 198 -19.73 21.85 -1.69
N ALA A 199 -20.82 22.61 -1.74
CA ALA A 199 -21.13 23.67 -0.80
C ALA A 199 -22.43 23.28 -0.08
#